data_AF-A0A2R6NP20-F1
#
_entry.id   AF-A0A2R6NP20-F1
#
_cell.length_a   1.000
_cell.length_b   1.000
_cell.length_c   1.000
_cell.angle_alpha   90.00
_cell.angle_beta   90.00
_cell.angle_gamma   90.00
#
_symmetry.space_group_name_H-M   'P 1'
#
loop_
_entity.id
_entity.type
_entity.pdbx_description
1 polymer ?
#
loop_
_entity_poly.entity_id
_entity_poly.type
_entity_poly.pdbx_seq_one_letter_code
_entity_poly.pdbx_strand_id
1 'polypeptide(L)'
;MGWDVLATDLPDVIESVLSDNIAKNTPNLPLGSGMIQVRALDWTVPHDLWSWDNDSTIASPTGVIPSHAPADGVSRLGPPFDLVITADTVYSPALAQPLVLTLKALSELSQYQSSSGSVRYPPIYVCLERRDPNLVDQTLALAGEMGAFAAKRIPPNKVAQAMDKGGLLWDREDWDGVEIWTLTRKSR
;
A
#
# COMPACT_ATOMS: atom_id res chain seq x y z
N MET A 1 16.06 -5.16 6.92
CA MET A 1 14.80 -5.48 6.20
C MET A 1 15.17 -5.49 4.72
N GLY A 2 15.20 -6.65 4.07
CA GLY A 2 15.66 -6.82 2.69
C GLY A 2 14.50 -6.94 1.70
N TRP A 3 13.46 -6.13 1.88
CA TRP A 3 12.25 -6.20 1.06
C TRP A 3 12.44 -5.44 -0.25
N ASP A 4 11.91 -5.99 -1.33
CA ASP A 4 11.70 -5.25 -2.56
C ASP A 4 10.37 -4.50 -2.47
N VAL A 5 10.41 -3.18 -2.69
CA VAL A 5 9.28 -2.28 -2.45
C VAL A 5 8.86 -1.63 -3.75
N LEU A 6 7.58 -1.74 -4.07
CA LEU A 6 6.92 -0.91 -5.08
C LEU A 6 6.17 0.21 -4.37
N ALA A 7 6.72 1.42 -4.43
CA ALA A 7 6.07 2.62 -3.89
C ALA A 7 5.21 3.26 -4.99
N THR A 8 3.97 3.64 -4.65
CA THR A 8 3.03 4.18 -5.61
C THR A 8 2.33 5.43 -5.08
N ASP A 9 2.13 6.41 -5.95
CA ASP A 9 1.34 7.61 -5.69
C ASP A 9 0.85 8.21 -7.02
N LEU A 10 0.27 9.42 -7.01
CA LEU A 10 0.00 10.18 -8.23
C LEU A 10 1.30 10.74 -8.85
N PRO A 11 1.35 10.97 -10.18
CA PRO A 11 2.55 11.47 -10.85
C PRO A 11 3.16 12.72 -10.21
N ASP A 12 2.34 13.71 -9.86
CA ASP A 12 2.80 14.96 -9.26
C ASP A 12 3.49 14.74 -7.90
N VAL A 13 2.99 13.79 -7.09
CA VAL A 13 3.59 13.45 -5.79
C VAL A 13 4.88 12.65 -5.97
N ILE A 14 4.91 11.78 -6.97
CA ILE A 14 6.10 11.01 -7.34
C ILE A 14 7.25 11.94 -7.73
N GLU A 15 6.97 12.91 -8.60
CA GLU A 15 7.97 13.85 -9.14
C GLU A 15 8.41 14.86 -8.09
N SER A 16 7.49 15.38 -7.27
CA SER A 16 7.80 16.45 -6.31
C SER A 16 8.37 15.97 -4.97
N VAL A 17 8.08 14.73 -4.54
CA VAL A 17 8.41 14.25 -3.19
C VAL A 17 9.07 12.87 -3.20
N LEU A 18 8.39 11.87 -3.74
CA LEU A 18 8.75 10.46 -3.49
C LEU A 18 10.09 10.08 -4.12
N SER A 19 10.30 10.44 -5.39
CA SER A 19 11.55 10.12 -6.11
C SER A 19 12.77 10.74 -5.43
N ASP A 20 12.62 12.00 -5.01
CA ASP A 20 13.65 12.77 -4.32
C ASP A 20 14.00 12.16 -2.95
N ASN A 21 12.99 11.76 -2.19
CA ASN A 21 13.18 11.10 -0.89
C ASN A 21 13.88 9.76 -1.04
N ILE A 22 13.52 8.95 -2.05
CA ILE A 22 14.16 7.66 -2.30
C ILE A 22 15.62 7.86 -2.73
N ALA A 23 15.90 8.78 -3.65
CA ALA A 23 17.26 9.08 -4.09
C ALA A 23 18.16 9.53 -2.93
N LYS A 24 17.64 10.36 -2.02
CA LYS A 24 18.38 10.84 -0.84
C LYS A 24 18.66 9.75 0.20
N ASN A 25 17.78 8.75 0.33
CA ASN A 25 17.90 7.73 1.37
C ASN A 25 18.52 6.41 0.90
N THR A 26 18.47 6.10 -0.40
CA THR A 26 19.03 4.85 -0.97
C THR A 26 20.51 4.63 -0.60
N PRO A 27 21.40 5.63 -0.64
CA PRO A 27 22.80 5.45 -0.25
C PRO A 27 23.01 5.11 1.23
N ASN A 28 22.03 5.41 2.08
CA ASN A 28 22.08 5.17 3.54
C ASN A 28 21.51 3.80 3.93
N LEU A 29 21.00 3.03 2.96
CA LEU A 29 20.44 1.71 3.23
C LEU A 29 21.55 0.71 3.59
N PRO A 30 21.33 -0.16 4.60
CA PRO A 30 22.27 -1.22 4.93
C PRO A 30 22.54 -2.16 3.76
N LEU A 31 23.72 -2.79 3.75
CA LEU A 31 24.04 -3.86 2.82
C LEU A 31 23.00 -4.99 2.93
N GLY A 32 22.50 -5.46 1.78
CA GLY A 32 21.45 -6.48 1.72
C GLY A 32 20.02 -5.94 1.86
N SER A 33 19.84 -4.62 1.83
CA SER A 33 18.52 -4.02 1.56
C SER A 33 18.04 -4.41 0.15
N GLY A 34 16.72 -4.59 -0.01
CA GLY A 34 16.12 -4.82 -1.33
C GLY A 34 16.05 -3.55 -2.16
N MET A 35 15.38 -3.62 -3.29
CA MET A 35 15.22 -2.49 -4.20
C MET A 35 13.93 -1.70 -3.93
N ILE A 36 13.90 -0.43 -4.33
CA ILE A 36 12.68 0.39 -4.34
C ILE A 36 12.38 0.81 -5.78
N GLN A 37 11.19 0.51 -6.27
CA GLN A 37 10.66 1.00 -7.54
C GLN A 37 9.52 1.97 -7.27
N VAL A 38 9.37 2.96 -8.14
CA VAL A 38 8.33 3.99 -8.02
C VAL A 38 7.48 3.99 -9.28
N ARG A 39 6.16 3.87 -9.14
CA ARG A 39 5.23 3.95 -10.28
C ARG A 39 3.92 4.61 -9.90
N ALA A 40 3.33 5.34 -10.84
CA ALA A 40 2.04 5.98 -10.63
C ALA A 40 0.90 4.96 -10.56
N LEU A 41 0.04 5.07 -9.54
CA LEU A 41 -1.16 4.26 -9.40
C LEU A 41 -2.31 5.15 -8.93
N ASP A 42 -3.15 5.57 -9.88
CA ASP A 42 -4.39 6.27 -9.56
C ASP A 42 -5.50 5.27 -9.21
N TRP A 43 -5.95 5.28 -7.95
CA TRP A 43 -6.98 4.38 -7.45
C TRP A 43 -8.35 4.56 -8.11
N THR A 44 -8.58 5.70 -8.75
CA THR A 44 -9.84 5.97 -9.47
C THR A 44 -9.94 5.19 -10.79
N VAL A 45 -8.81 4.64 -11.27
CA VAL A 45 -8.76 3.84 -12.49
C VAL A 45 -9.15 2.39 -12.19
N PRO A 46 -10.15 1.82 -12.89
CA PRO A 46 -10.52 0.42 -12.77
C PRO A 46 -9.35 -0.55 -12.95
N HIS A 47 -9.30 -1.60 -12.12
CA HIS A 47 -8.16 -2.53 -12.06
C HIS A 47 -7.95 -3.36 -13.33
N ASP A 48 -8.98 -3.53 -14.15
CA ASP A 48 -8.91 -4.17 -15.46
C ASP A 48 -8.17 -3.32 -16.52
N LEU A 49 -7.91 -2.05 -16.21
CA LEU A 49 -7.13 -1.13 -17.05
C LEU A 49 -5.69 -0.92 -16.55
N TRP A 50 -5.29 -1.61 -15.47
CA TRP A 50 -3.92 -1.52 -14.95
C TRP A 50 -2.93 -2.25 -15.84
N SER A 51 -1.73 -1.69 -16.01
CA SER A 51 -0.63 -2.33 -16.72
C SER A 51 0.61 -2.42 -15.84
N TRP A 52 1.07 -3.64 -15.58
CA TRP A 52 2.28 -3.89 -14.81
C TRP A 52 3.57 -3.81 -15.66
N ASP A 53 3.42 -3.68 -16.98
CA ASP A 53 4.53 -3.71 -17.95
C ASP A 53 5.16 -2.33 -18.20
N ASN A 54 4.61 -1.29 -17.60
CA ASN A 54 5.15 0.06 -17.71
C ASN A 54 6.08 0.40 -16.53
N ASP A 55 7.19 1.07 -16.84
CA ASP A 55 8.25 1.41 -15.89
C ASP A 55 7.88 2.57 -14.96
N SER A 56 6.93 3.43 -15.33
CA SER A 56 6.58 4.66 -14.61
C SER A 56 5.12 4.71 -14.11
N THR A 57 4.21 3.92 -14.67
CA THR A 57 2.76 4.11 -14.46
C THR A 57 2.00 2.79 -14.56
N ILE A 58 1.40 2.38 -13.45
CA ILE A 58 0.49 1.23 -13.40
C ILE A 58 -0.90 1.61 -13.89
N ALA A 59 -1.39 2.79 -13.49
CA ALA A 59 -2.72 3.27 -13.88
C ALA A 59 -2.76 4.79 -13.97
N SER A 60 -3.39 5.32 -15.02
CA SER A 60 -3.60 6.75 -15.26
C SER A 60 -4.99 7.02 -15.83
N PRO A 61 -5.70 8.08 -15.39
CA PRO A 61 -7.03 8.43 -15.90
C PRO A 61 -7.05 8.76 -17.39
N THR A 62 -5.93 9.22 -17.95
CA THR A 62 -5.86 9.64 -19.35
C THR A 62 -5.70 8.46 -20.31
N GLY A 63 -5.46 7.24 -19.80
CA GLY A 63 -5.21 6.03 -20.61
C GLY A 63 -3.94 6.08 -21.45
N VAL A 64 -3.20 7.19 -21.45
CA VAL A 64 -1.90 7.33 -22.11
C VAL A 64 -0.85 6.77 -21.16
N ILE A 65 -0.51 5.51 -21.38
CA ILE A 65 0.65 4.88 -20.75
C ILE A 65 1.81 5.06 -21.73
N PRO A 66 2.80 5.94 -21.44
CA PRO A 66 3.92 6.14 -22.34
C PRO A 66 4.63 4.81 -22.54
N SER A 67 4.63 4.28 -23.76
CA SER A 67 5.34 3.04 -24.08
C SER A 67 6.84 3.34 -24.07
N HIS A 68 7.45 3.25 -22.90
CA HIS A 68 8.90 3.19 -22.78
C HIS A 68 9.30 1.73 -22.95
N ALA A 69 10.21 1.48 -23.89
CA ALA A 69 10.89 0.20 -23.97
C ALA A 69 11.51 -0.10 -22.59
N PRO A 70 11.45 -1.35 -22.11
CA PRO A 70 12.05 -1.72 -20.84
C PRO A 70 13.48 -1.19 -20.80
N ALA A 71 13.86 -0.46 -19.76
CA ALA A 71 15.27 -0.27 -19.50
C ALA A 71 15.91 -1.66 -19.30
N ASP A 72 16.82 -2.05 -20.21
CA ASP A 72 17.39 -3.39 -20.23
C ASP A 72 17.98 -3.77 -18.85
N GLY A 73 17.46 -4.85 -18.25
CA GLY A 73 18.11 -5.56 -17.14
C GLY A 73 17.52 -5.40 -15.74
N VAL A 74 16.48 -4.58 -15.52
CA VAL A 74 15.87 -4.45 -14.18
C VAL A 74 14.56 -5.25 -14.10
N SER A 75 14.48 -6.20 -13.15
CA SER A 75 13.25 -6.96 -12.90
C SER A 75 12.17 -6.02 -12.36
N ARG A 76 11.04 -5.88 -13.07
CA ARG A 76 9.91 -5.09 -12.60
C ARG A 76 9.22 -5.78 -11.43
N LEU A 77 8.95 -5.03 -10.38
CA LEU A 77 8.12 -5.50 -9.28
C LEU A 77 6.66 -5.50 -9.71
N GLY A 78 5.87 -6.43 -9.20
CA GLY A 78 4.47 -6.60 -9.52
C GLY A 78 3.87 -7.69 -8.64
N PRO A 79 2.56 -7.94 -8.75
CA PRO A 79 1.94 -9.02 -8.02
C PRO A 79 2.53 -10.39 -8.42
N PRO A 80 2.56 -11.37 -7.51
CA PRO A 80 1.97 -11.32 -6.17
C PRO A 80 2.81 -10.52 -5.16
N PHE A 81 2.13 -9.71 -4.34
CA PHE A 81 2.73 -9.01 -3.21
C PHE A 81 2.56 -9.80 -1.92
N ASP A 82 3.61 -9.87 -1.12
CA ASP A 82 3.56 -10.48 0.21
C ASP A 82 2.90 -9.58 1.27
N LEU A 83 2.86 -8.27 1.03
CA LEU A 83 2.42 -7.25 1.96
C LEU A 83 1.92 -6.01 1.20
N VAL A 84 0.80 -5.44 1.63
CA VAL A 84 0.32 -4.13 1.14
C VAL A 84 0.21 -3.17 2.32
N ILE A 85 0.72 -1.96 2.15
CA ILE A 85 0.68 -0.91 3.19
C ILE A 85 0.11 0.36 2.58
N THR A 86 -0.72 1.04 3.35
CA THR A 86 -1.21 2.38 3.03
C THR A 86 -1.17 3.24 4.28
N ALA A 87 -0.78 4.50 4.16
CA ALA A 87 -0.65 5.43 5.27
C ALA A 87 -1.25 6.79 4.89
N ASP A 88 -2.11 7.33 5.76
CA ASP A 88 -2.79 8.62 5.57
C ASP A 88 -3.54 8.77 4.24
N THR A 89 -4.17 7.67 3.81
CA THR A 89 -4.91 7.62 2.55
C THR A 89 -6.42 7.76 2.71
N VAL A 90 -6.90 7.94 3.95
CA VAL A 90 -8.33 8.08 4.29
C VAL A 90 -8.60 9.52 4.71
N TYR A 91 -8.71 10.41 3.73
CA TYR A 91 -8.90 11.86 3.95
C TYR A 91 -10.00 12.49 3.08
N SER A 92 -10.54 11.76 2.10
CA SER A 92 -11.62 12.22 1.23
C SER A 92 -12.68 11.13 1.04
N PRO A 93 -13.99 11.43 1.28
CA PRO A 93 -15.07 10.48 1.02
C PRO A 93 -15.10 9.96 -0.42
N ALA A 94 -14.74 10.81 -1.39
CA ALA A 94 -14.72 10.44 -2.81
C ALA A 94 -13.66 9.37 -3.15
N LEU A 95 -12.63 9.21 -2.30
CA LEU A 95 -11.54 8.26 -2.51
C LEU A 95 -11.71 6.96 -1.71
N ALA A 96 -12.67 6.90 -0.77
CA ALA A 96 -12.87 5.73 0.08
C ALA A 96 -13.16 4.46 -0.74
N GLN A 97 -14.11 4.52 -1.67
CA GLN A 97 -14.44 3.39 -2.53
C GLN A 97 -13.29 3.04 -3.51
N PRO A 98 -12.70 3.98 -4.26
CA PRO A 98 -11.51 3.73 -5.09
C PRO A 98 -10.38 3.02 -4.34
N LEU A 99 -10.05 3.48 -3.13
CA LEU A 99 -9.02 2.86 -2.28
C LEU A 99 -9.39 1.40 -1.94
N VAL A 100 -10.63 1.15 -1.46
CA VAL A 100 -11.07 -0.20 -1.10
C VAL A 100 -11.02 -1.15 -2.30
N LEU A 101 -11.43 -0.69 -3.49
CA LEU A 101 -11.38 -1.49 -4.72
C LEU A 101 -9.94 -1.79 -5.15
N THR A 102 -9.03 -0.81 -4.99
CA THR A 102 -7.60 -1.00 -5.24
C THR A 102 -7.02 -2.07 -4.31
N LEU A 103 -7.28 -1.98 -2.99
CA LEU A 103 -6.83 -2.96 -2.00
C LEU A 103 -7.38 -4.36 -2.30
N LYS A 104 -8.65 -4.44 -2.72
CA LYS A 104 -9.30 -5.69 -3.15
C LYS A 104 -8.57 -6.31 -4.34
N ALA A 105 -8.30 -5.52 -5.38
CA ALA A 105 -7.64 -5.99 -6.60
C ALA A 105 -6.21 -6.45 -6.32
N LEU A 106 -5.42 -5.67 -5.57
CA LEU A 106 -4.06 -6.06 -5.16
C LEU A 106 -4.05 -7.36 -4.35
N SER A 107 -5.03 -7.52 -3.45
CA SER A 107 -5.20 -8.76 -2.68
C SER A 107 -5.49 -9.97 -3.59
N GLU A 108 -6.37 -9.82 -4.59
CA GLU A 108 -6.73 -10.87 -5.54
C GLU A 108 -5.57 -11.26 -6.46
N LEU A 109 -4.85 -10.26 -6.99
CA LEU A 109 -3.65 -10.49 -7.80
C LEU A 109 -2.52 -11.15 -7.01
N SER A 110 -2.55 -11.04 -5.68
CA SER A 110 -1.52 -11.56 -4.78
C SER A 110 -1.96 -12.79 -3.99
N GLN A 111 -3.07 -13.42 -4.37
CA GLN A 111 -3.49 -14.65 -3.71
C GLN A 111 -2.49 -15.78 -4.00
N TYR A 112 -2.29 -16.64 -3.01
CA TYR A 112 -1.45 -17.82 -3.16
C TYR A 112 -2.09 -19.02 -2.49
N GLN A 113 -1.75 -20.22 -2.96
CA GLN A 113 -2.24 -21.45 -2.37
C GLN A 113 -1.28 -21.90 -1.26
N SER A 114 -1.79 -22.08 -0.04
CA SER A 114 -0.99 -22.64 1.05
C SER A 114 -0.73 -24.12 0.85
N SER A 115 0.27 -24.65 1.55
CA SER A 115 0.55 -26.10 1.60
C SER A 115 -0.64 -26.95 2.06
N SER A 116 -1.58 -26.37 2.81
CA SER A 116 -2.83 -26.99 3.24
C SER A 116 -3.95 -26.93 2.19
N GLY A 117 -3.68 -26.43 0.98
CA GLY A 117 -4.64 -26.29 -0.12
C GLY A 117 -5.57 -25.07 -0.02
N SER A 118 -5.52 -24.31 1.08
CA SER A 118 -6.36 -23.12 1.27
C SER A 118 -5.82 -21.90 0.53
N VAL A 119 -6.70 -21.09 -0.04
CA VAL A 119 -6.33 -19.80 -0.63
C VAL A 119 -6.00 -18.81 0.48
N ARG A 120 -4.86 -18.15 0.36
CA ARG A 120 -4.38 -17.10 1.25
C ARG A 120 -4.20 -15.81 0.47
N TYR A 121 -4.31 -14.70 1.20
CA TYR A 121 -4.19 -13.34 0.70
C TYR A 121 -3.14 -12.63 1.55
N PRO A 122 -2.38 -11.68 0.99
CA PRO A 122 -1.42 -10.93 1.79
C PRO A 122 -2.15 -10.10 2.85
N PRO A 123 -1.54 -9.91 4.04
CA PRO A 123 -2.02 -8.93 4.98
C PRO A 123 -1.93 -7.53 4.38
N ILE A 124 -2.93 -6.71 4.66
CA ILE A 124 -2.93 -5.29 4.31
C ILE A 124 -2.91 -4.48 5.60
N TYR A 125 -1.98 -3.53 5.72
CA TYR A 125 -1.95 -2.58 6.83
C TYR A 125 -2.42 -1.22 6.36
N VAL A 126 -3.41 -0.69 7.06
CA VAL A 126 -3.92 0.68 6.89
C VAL A 126 -3.52 1.47 8.11
N CYS A 127 -2.59 2.40 7.94
CA CYS A 127 -2.24 3.40 8.94
C CYS A 127 -3.03 4.68 8.64
N LEU A 128 -3.71 5.23 9.64
CA LEU A 128 -4.49 6.45 9.49
C LEU A 128 -4.44 7.28 10.76
N GLU A 129 -4.50 8.59 10.61
CA GLU A 129 -4.85 9.51 11.68
C GLU A 129 -6.37 9.73 11.70
N ARG A 130 -7.01 9.58 12.86
CA ARG A 130 -8.48 9.63 13.00
C ARG A 130 -9.02 11.07 13.05
N ARG A 131 -8.76 11.85 11.99
CA ARG A 131 -9.18 13.27 11.86
C ARG A 131 -10.69 13.44 11.64
N ASP A 132 -11.30 12.53 10.89
CA ASP A 132 -12.76 12.42 10.72
C ASP A 132 -13.20 10.99 11.06
N PRO A 133 -13.72 10.75 12.28
CA PRO A 133 -14.17 9.43 12.70
C PRO A 133 -15.23 8.83 11.77
N ASN A 134 -16.12 9.63 11.19
CA ASN A 134 -17.20 9.13 10.34
C ASN A 134 -16.65 8.62 9.01
N LEU A 135 -15.72 9.37 8.40
CA LEU A 135 -15.06 8.93 7.17
C LEU A 135 -14.26 7.64 7.39
N VAL A 136 -13.54 7.54 8.50
CA VAL A 136 -12.77 6.34 8.86
C VAL A 136 -13.70 5.14 9.02
N ASP A 137 -14.78 5.29 9.80
CA ASP A 137 -15.71 4.19 10.06
C ASP A 137 -16.45 3.75 8.79
N GLN A 138 -16.85 4.69 7.94
CA GLN A 138 -17.46 4.39 6.64
C GLN A 138 -16.49 3.67 5.72
N THR A 139 -15.23 4.10 5.65
CA THR A 139 -14.21 3.45 4.81
C THR A 139 -13.92 2.01 5.27
N LEU A 140 -13.84 1.79 6.59
CA LEU A 140 -13.66 0.46 7.16
C LEU A 140 -14.89 -0.44 6.94
N ALA A 141 -16.10 0.11 7.02
CA ALA A 141 -17.33 -0.61 6.68
C ALA A 141 -17.36 -1.01 5.19
N LEU A 142 -17.03 -0.09 4.28
CA LEU A 142 -16.90 -0.36 2.84
C LEU A 142 -15.87 -1.46 2.55
N ALA A 143 -14.74 -1.49 3.28
CA ALA A 143 -13.76 -2.56 3.16
C ALA A 143 -14.35 -3.95 3.50
N GLY A 144 -15.26 -4.02 4.48
CA GLY A 144 -15.99 -5.24 4.80
C GLY A 144 -17.02 -5.63 3.74
N GLU A 145 -17.84 -4.68 3.29
CA GLU A 145 -18.96 -4.92 2.38
C GLU A 145 -18.50 -5.20 0.94
N MET A 146 -17.63 -4.34 0.40
CA MET A 146 -17.17 -4.41 -0.99
C MET A 146 -15.88 -5.19 -1.15
N GLY A 147 -14.95 -5.01 -0.21
CA GLY A 147 -13.64 -5.65 -0.23
C GLY A 147 -13.64 -7.08 0.31
N ALA A 148 -14.71 -7.50 1.01
CA ALA A 148 -14.77 -8.75 1.77
C ALA A 148 -13.64 -8.91 2.80
N PHE A 149 -13.19 -7.78 3.37
CA PHE A 149 -12.14 -7.76 4.38
C PHE A 149 -12.70 -7.86 5.80
N ALA A 150 -12.05 -8.66 6.65
CA ALA A 150 -12.15 -8.51 8.09
C ALA A 150 -11.12 -7.47 8.54
N ALA A 151 -11.61 -6.33 9.05
CA ALA A 151 -10.78 -5.27 9.61
C ALA A 151 -10.56 -5.50 11.11
N LYS A 152 -9.31 -5.39 11.55
CA LYS A 152 -8.94 -5.49 12.97
C LYS A 152 -7.92 -4.41 13.33
N ARG A 153 -8.27 -3.56 14.29
CA ARG A 153 -7.33 -2.60 14.85
C ARG A 153 -6.22 -3.32 15.62
N ILE A 154 -4.98 -2.93 15.37
CA ILE A 154 -3.84 -3.36 16.17
C ILE A 154 -3.89 -2.61 17.50
N PRO A 155 -3.79 -3.32 18.64
CA PRO A 155 -3.74 -2.66 19.95
C PRO A 155 -2.64 -1.60 20.01
N PRO A 156 -2.92 -0.37 20.50
CA PRO A 156 -1.95 0.73 20.54
C PRO A 156 -0.64 0.37 21.26
N ASN A 157 -0.72 -0.42 22.34
CA ASN A 157 0.45 -0.90 23.06
C ASN A 157 1.38 -1.78 22.22
N LYS A 158 0.85 -2.54 21.25
CA LYS A 158 1.67 -3.33 20.32
C LYS A 158 2.36 -2.45 19.29
N VAL A 159 1.70 -1.37 18.87
CA VAL A 159 2.29 -0.38 17.95
C VAL A 159 3.45 0.32 18.65
N ALA A 160 3.24 0.85 19.86
CA ALA A 160 4.29 1.49 20.66
C ALA A 160 5.50 0.56 20.86
N GLN A 161 5.27 -0.69 21.28
CA GLN A 161 6.35 -1.68 21.43
C GLN A 161 7.09 -1.98 20.13
N ALA A 162 6.43 -1.92 18.97
CA ALA A 162 7.07 -2.13 17.68
C ALA A 162 7.94 -0.93 17.28
N MET A 163 7.48 0.29 17.56
CA MET A 163 8.23 1.53 17.29
C MET A 163 9.48 1.63 18.18
N ASP A 164 9.35 1.34 19.47
CA ASP A 164 10.48 1.27 20.41
C ASP A 164 11.55 0.30 19.92
N LYS A 165 11.14 -0.90 19.48
CA LYS A 165 12.05 -1.90 18.91
C LYS A 165 12.68 -1.46 17.59
N GLY A 166 11.99 -0.61 16.83
CA GLY A 166 12.48 0.00 15.60
C GLY A 166 13.45 1.16 15.83
N GLY A 167 13.66 1.59 17.08
CA GLY A 167 14.51 2.74 17.42
C GLY A 167 13.83 4.09 17.23
N LEU A 168 12.51 4.13 17.00
CA LEU A 168 11.73 5.36 16.95
C LEU A 168 11.20 5.67 18.35
N LEU A 169 11.84 6.63 19.02
CA LEU A 169 11.48 7.12 20.36
C LEU A 169 10.52 8.31 20.23
N TRP A 170 9.35 8.09 19.66
CA TRP A 170 8.31 9.13 19.58
C TRP A 170 7.59 9.24 20.91
N ASP A 171 7.22 10.46 21.28
CA ASP A 171 6.41 10.67 22.46
C ASP A 171 4.99 10.15 22.21
N ARG A 172 4.28 9.85 23.29
CA ARG A 172 2.90 9.35 23.19
C ARG A 172 1.98 10.32 22.44
N GLU A 173 2.27 11.61 22.55
CA GLU A 173 1.54 12.70 21.89
C GLU A 173 1.71 12.68 20.37
N ASP A 174 2.88 12.24 19.87
CA ASP A 174 3.16 12.13 18.43
C ASP A 174 2.37 11.02 17.74
N TRP A 175 1.84 10.06 18.51
CA TRP A 175 1.01 8.95 18.01
C TRP A 175 -0.47 9.10 18.40
N ASP A 176 -0.86 10.19 19.08
CA ASP A 176 -2.24 10.34 19.49
C ASP A 176 -3.16 10.45 18.26
N GLY A 177 -4.29 9.76 18.30
CA GLY A 177 -5.20 9.65 17.16
C GLY A 177 -4.72 8.77 15.99
N VAL A 178 -3.49 8.24 16.01
CA VAL A 178 -3.00 7.31 14.98
C VAL A 178 -3.55 5.90 15.24
N GLU A 179 -4.05 5.26 14.20
CA GLU A 179 -4.57 3.91 14.21
C GLU A 179 -3.89 3.07 13.14
N ILE A 180 -3.49 1.85 13.49
CA ILE A 180 -3.07 0.84 12.52
C ILE A 180 -4.11 -0.27 12.51
N TRP A 181 -4.65 -0.54 11.34
CA TRP A 181 -5.62 -1.59 11.08
C TRP A 181 -5.01 -2.66 10.18
N THR A 182 -5.30 -3.92 10.48
CA THR A 182 -5.02 -5.03 9.57
C THR A 182 -6.31 -5.41 8.85
N LEU A 183 -6.28 -5.43 7.53
CA LEU A 183 -7.34 -5.99 6.70
C LEU A 183 -6.92 -7.38 6.23
N THR A 184 -7.80 -8.36 6.43
CA THR A 184 -7.57 -9.74 5.99
C THR A 184 -8.77 -10.25 5.22
N ARG A 185 -8.55 -10.82 4.04
CA ARG A 185 -9.63 -11.46 3.28
C ARG A 185 -9.83 -12.89 3.75
N LYS A 186 -11.08 -13.31 3.87
CA LYS A 186 -11.41 -14.72 4.11
C LYS A 186 -11.44 -15.46 2.78
N SER A 187 -10.90 -16.68 2.73
CA SER A 187 -11.25 -17.62 1.67
C SER A 187 -12.76 -17.83 1.75
N ARG A 188 -13.45 -17.71 0.62
CA ARG A 188 -14.81 -18.26 0.51
C ARG A 188 -14.76 -19.78 0.61
#